data_AF-A0A957CES6-F1
#
_entry.id   AF-A0A957CES6-F1
#
_cell.length_a   1.000
_cell.length_b   1.000
_cell.length_c   1.000
_cell.angle_alpha   90.00
_cell.angle_beta   90.00
_cell.angle_gamma   90.00
#
_symmetry.space_group_name_H-M   'P 1'
#
loop_
_entity.id
_entity.type
_entity.pdbx_description
1 polymer ?
#
loop_
_entity_poly.entity_id
_entity_poly.type
_entity_poly.pdbx_seq_one_letter_code
_entity_poly.pdbx_strand_id
1 'polypeptide(L)'
;MPHKLTNLKTAVPSDIEIAQEATPLPITQIAEEVGLLPEELVPYGVDKAKVKLSVRDRLADRPNGKYIDVTAITPTPLGEGKTTTTVGLSQALGAHLGKNVITCIRQPSQGPTFGIKGGAAGGGYSQIIPMEDFNLHLTGDIHAITAANNLLAAAIDVRMHHESYQDDTRLFNALCPKQKDGSRKIAPVQIKRLQKLGIDKTDPNDLTEEEISKFVRLDIDPDTITWRRVVDTNDRFLRGITIGRGPAEKFERETGYDITVASEIMAILALTTDLADMRDRLGKMV
;
A
#
# COMPACT_ATOMS: atom_id res chain seq x y z
N MET A 1 16.10 -32.62 -8.53
CA MET A 1 15.87 -31.18 -8.29
C MET A 1 14.50 -31.05 -7.67
N PRO A 2 14.38 -30.64 -6.41
CA PRO A 2 13.13 -30.75 -5.64
C PRO A 2 11.95 -29.97 -6.25
N HIS A 3 12.25 -28.95 -7.07
CA HIS A 3 11.25 -28.02 -7.62
C HIS A 3 10.78 -28.35 -9.04
N LYS A 4 11.28 -29.43 -9.65
CA LYS A 4 10.90 -29.77 -11.02
C LYS A 4 9.52 -30.43 -11.02
N LEU A 5 8.60 -29.91 -11.84
CA LEU A 5 7.29 -30.52 -12.04
C LEU A 5 7.46 -31.90 -12.69
N THR A 6 6.87 -32.93 -12.11
CA THR A 6 6.98 -34.33 -12.58
C THR A 6 5.68 -34.88 -13.16
N ASN A 7 4.52 -34.31 -12.80
CA ASN A 7 3.21 -34.87 -13.10
C ASN A 7 2.42 -33.96 -14.06
N LEU A 8 3.00 -33.69 -15.23
CA LEU A 8 2.35 -32.86 -16.25
C LEU A 8 1.33 -33.70 -17.03
N LYS A 9 0.09 -33.19 -17.13
CA LYS A 9 -0.99 -33.83 -17.89
C LYS A 9 -0.98 -33.33 -19.34
N THR A 10 -1.35 -34.22 -20.27
CA THR A 10 -1.57 -33.90 -21.68
C THR A 10 -3.05 -33.62 -21.91
N ALA A 11 -3.35 -32.52 -22.63
CA ALA A 11 -4.44 -31.58 -22.32
C ALA A 11 -4.21 -30.92 -20.96
N VAL A 12 -3.84 -29.63 -20.99
CA VAL A 12 -3.56 -28.85 -19.78
C VAL A 12 -4.89 -28.62 -19.05
N PRO A 13 -5.03 -29.02 -17.78
CA PRO A 13 -6.23 -28.73 -16.99
C PRO A 13 -6.46 -27.23 -16.82
N SER A 14 -7.59 -26.84 -16.26
CA SER A 14 -7.83 -25.43 -15.92
C SER A 14 -6.82 -24.93 -14.87
N ASP A 15 -6.54 -23.63 -14.88
CA ASP A 15 -5.55 -23.04 -13.97
C ASP A 15 -5.84 -23.33 -12.50
N ILE A 16 -7.12 -23.29 -12.12
CA ILE A 16 -7.56 -23.54 -10.74
C ILE A 16 -7.38 -24.99 -10.34
N GLU A 17 -7.66 -25.95 -11.22
CA GLU A 17 -7.42 -27.38 -10.95
C GLU A 17 -5.93 -27.64 -10.72
N ILE A 18 -5.06 -27.05 -11.56
CA ILE A 18 -3.61 -27.18 -11.39
C ILE A 18 -3.17 -26.56 -10.05
N ALA A 19 -3.74 -25.41 -9.67
CA ALA A 19 -3.40 -24.74 -8.41
C ALA A 19 -3.86 -25.53 -7.18
N GLN A 20 -5.03 -26.18 -7.24
CA GLN A 20 -5.58 -27.00 -6.16
C GLN A 20 -4.88 -28.37 -6.02
N GLU A 21 -4.39 -28.93 -7.12
CA GLU A 21 -3.59 -30.18 -7.10
C GLU A 21 -2.15 -29.94 -6.60
N ALA A 22 -1.67 -28.70 -6.59
CA ALA A 22 -0.34 -28.38 -6.12
C ALA A 22 -0.26 -28.46 -4.59
N THR A 23 0.76 -29.15 -4.08
CA THR A 23 1.13 -29.12 -2.66
C THR A 23 2.23 -28.08 -2.45
N PRO A 24 1.93 -26.90 -1.88
CA PRO A 24 2.94 -25.86 -1.67
C PRO A 24 4.00 -26.35 -0.67
N LEU A 25 5.26 -26.01 -0.93
CA LEU A 25 6.30 -26.16 0.08
C LEU A 25 6.06 -25.16 1.22
N PRO A 26 6.43 -25.49 2.47
CA PRO A 26 6.43 -24.51 3.54
C PRO A 26 7.27 -23.29 3.15
N ILE A 27 6.74 -22.09 3.36
CA ILE A 27 7.42 -20.85 2.98
C ILE A 27 8.77 -20.68 3.69
N THR A 28 8.90 -21.26 4.89
CA THR A 28 10.15 -21.30 5.66
C THR A 28 11.24 -22.10 4.96
N GLN A 29 10.88 -23.20 4.30
CA GLN A 29 11.82 -23.99 3.50
C GLN A 29 12.30 -23.17 2.29
N ILE A 30 11.38 -22.53 1.57
CA ILE A 30 11.73 -21.68 0.42
C ILE A 30 12.66 -20.54 0.86
N ALA A 31 12.36 -19.93 2.01
CA ALA A 31 13.16 -18.85 2.57
C ALA A 31 14.58 -19.28 2.95
N GLU A 32 14.72 -20.47 3.56
CA GLU A 32 16.03 -21.06 3.88
C GLU A 32 16.87 -21.30 2.62
N GLU A 33 16.26 -21.85 1.56
CA GLU A 33 16.94 -22.13 0.29
C GLU A 33 17.51 -20.87 -0.40
N VAL A 34 16.90 -19.70 -0.16
CA VAL A 34 17.39 -18.41 -0.66
C VAL A 34 18.25 -17.64 0.36
N GLY A 35 18.52 -18.22 1.53
CA GLY A 35 19.43 -17.67 2.55
C GLY A 35 18.81 -16.62 3.48
N LEU A 36 17.48 -16.62 3.63
CA LEU A 36 16.78 -15.84 4.65
C LEU A 36 16.82 -16.56 6.00
N LEU A 37 16.95 -15.78 7.07
CA LEU A 37 16.96 -16.31 8.43
C LEU A 37 15.53 -16.42 8.99
N PRO A 38 15.24 -17.38 9.90
CA PRO A 38 13.91 -17.54 10.48
C PRO A 38 13.37 -16.26 11.14
N GLU A 39 14.22 -15.50 11.82
CA GLU A 39 13.86 -14.24 12.48
C GLU A 39 13.56 -13.10 11.51
N GLU A 40 13.88 -13.25 10.22
CA GLU A 40 13.60 -12.27 9.17
C GLU A 40 12.24 -12.48 8.51
N LEU A 41 11.52 -13.54 8.90
CA LEU A 41 10.20 -13.87 8.38
C LEU A 41 9.11 -13.55 9.39
N VAL A 42 7.97 -13.12 8.85
CA VAL A 42 6.70 -13.02 9.57
C VAL A 42 5.70 -13.91 8.83
N PRO A 43 5.47 -15.16 9.29
CA PRO A 43 4.60 -16.11 8.59
C PRO A 43 3.12 -15.69 8.58
N TYR A 44 2.44 -16.03 7.49
CA TYR A 44 1.00 -15.91 7.28
C TYR A 44 0.46 -17.27 6.83
N GLY A 45 0.19 -18.14 7.80
CA GLY A 45 -0.02 -19.55 7.52
C GLY A 45 1.29 -20.26 7.19
N VAL A 46 1.21 -21.34 6.41
CA VAL A 46 2.35 -22.24 6.13
C VAL A 46 3.10 -21.90 4.84
N ASP A 47 2.46 -21.20 3.92
CA ASP A 47 2.87 -21.03 2.51
C ASP A 47 3.10 -19.56 2.11
N LYS A 48 2.93 -18.61 3.04
CA LYS A 48 3.15 -17.17 2.82
C LYS A 48 3.87 -16.55 4.02
N ALA A 49 4.68 -15.54 3.75
CA ALA A 49 5.33 -14.76 4.80
C ALA A 49 5.62 -13.35 4.30
N LYS A 50 5.70 -12.39 5.22
CA LYS A 50 6.37 -11.11 4.98
C LYS A 50 7.85 -11.26 5.32
N VAL A 51 8.70 -10.57 4.57
CA VAL A 51 10.15 -10.51 4.80
C VAL A 51 10.48 -9.16 5.43
N LYS A 52 11.22 -9.16 6.53
CA LYS A 52 11.64 -7.95 7.24
C LYS A 52 12.68 -7.18 6.42
N LEU A 53 12.60 -5.84 6.45
CA LEU A 53 13.53 -4.98 5.72
C LEU A 53 14.98 -5.08 6.22
N SER A 54 15.21 -5.54 7.45
CA SER A 54 16.54 -5.77 8.04
C SER A 54 17.42 -6.73 7.22
N VAL A 55 16.80 -7.56 6.37
CA VAL A 55 17.52 -8.41 5.39
C VAL A 55 18.42 -7.56 4.50
N ARG A 56 17.98 -6.35 4.12
CA ARG A 56 18.77 -5.47 3.26
C ARG A 56 20.03 -4.97 3.94
N ASP A 57 19.95 -4.67 5.23
CA ASP A 57 21.10 -4.22 6.02
C ASP A 57 22.10 -5.35 6.19
N ARG A 58 21.63 -6.57 6.51
CA ARG A 58 22.48 -7.77 6.63
C ARG A 58 23.18 -8.13 5.32
N LEU A 59 22.52 -7.91 4.17
CA LEU A 59 23.02 -8.29 2.85
C LEU A 59 23.60 -7.11 2.06
N ALA A 60 23.81 -5.94 2.69
CA ALA A 60 24.21 -4.71 2.00
C ALA A 60 25.52 -4.84 1.20
N ASP A 61 26.46 -5.65 1.70
CA ASP A 61 27.77 -5.87 1.06
C ASP A 61 27.74 -6.92 -0.06
N ARG A 62 26.59 -7.56 -0.31
CA ARG A 62 26.49 -8.57 -1.37
C ARG A 62 26.29 -7.90 -2.73
N PRO A 63 26.95 -8.40 -3.79
CA PRO A 63 26.74 -7.86 -5.12
C PRO A 63 25.29 -8.11 -5.58
N ASN A 64 24.72 -7.12 -6.28
CA ASN A 64 23.40 -7.26 -6.89
C ASN A 64 23.38 -8.44 -7.88
N GLY A 65 22.25 -9.15 -7.89
CA GLY A 65 21.96 -10.18 -8.88
C GLY A 65 21.74 -9.59 -10.29
N LYS A 66 21.48 -10.47 -11.26
CA LYS A 66 21.04 -10.04 -12.60
C LYS A 66 19.56 -9.67 -12.55
N TYR A 67 19.23 -8.47 -12.99
CA TYR A 67 17.85 -8.01 -13.14
C TYR A 67 17.35 -8.32 -14.55
N ILE A 68 16.26 -9.09 -14.65
CA ILE A 68 15.63 -9.47 -15.91
C ILE A 68 14.21 -8.90 -15.88
N ASP A 69 13.96 -7.90 -16.74
CA ASP A 69 12.63 -7.34 -16.94
C ASP A 69 11.89 -8.08 -18.06
N VAL A 70 10.64 -8.47 -17.78
CA VAL A 70 9.78 -9.16 -18.75
C VAL A 70 8.70 -8.19 -19.21
N THR A 71 8.82 -7.74 -20.45
CA THR A 71 7.84 -6.86 -21.11
C THR A 71 7.09 -7.60 -22.21
N ALA A 72 6.06 -6.95 -22.76
CA ALA A 72 5.27 -7.48 -23.87
C ALA A 72 4.91 -6.36 -24.85
N ILE A 73 4.42 -6.76 -26.02
CA ILE A 73 3.82 -5.84 -27.00
C ILE A 73 2.55 -5.18 -26.42
N THR A 74 2.00 -4.21 -27.17
CA THR A 74 0.70 -3.61 -26.85
C THR A 74 -0.37 -4.69 -26.64
N PRO A 75 -1.13 -4.65 -25.53
CA PRO A 75 -2.14 -5.67 -25.25
C PRO A 75 -3.19 -5.80 -26.35
N THR A 76 -3.56 -7.05 -26.63
CA THR A 76 -4.57 -7.46 -27.60
C THR A 76 -5.65 -8.32 -26.92
N PRO A 77 -6.84 -8.47 -27.51
CA PRO A 77 -7.88 -9.33 -26.94
C PRO A 77 -7.50 -10.81 -26.81
N LEU A 78 -6.45 -11.27 -27.50
CA LEU A 78 -5.99 -12.66 -27.47
C LEU A 78 -5.14 -12.98 -26.23
N GLY A 79 -4.60 -11.96 -25.56
CA GLY A 79 -3.74 -12.11 -24.40
C GLY A 79 -2.30 -12.52 -24.76
N GLU A 80 -1.33 -11.91 -24.09
CA GLU A 80 0.09 -12.08 -24.42
C GLU A 80 0.82 -13.05 -23.49
N GLY A 81 0.18 -13.48 -22.40
CA GLY A 81 0.78 -14.44 -21.46
C GLY A 81 1.99 -13.92 -20.68
N LYS A 82 2.14 -12.59 -20.53
CA LYS A 82 3.33 -11.97 -19.90
C LYS A 82 3.69 -12.58 -18.54
N THR A 83 2.74 -12.66 -17.61
CA THR A 83 2.99 -13.24 -16.28
C THR A 83 3.30 -14.73 -16.36
N THR A 84 2.64 -15.47 -17.26
CA THR A 84 2.93 -16.88 -17.52
C THR A 84 4.37 -17.06 -17.97
N THR A 85 4.86 -16.19 -18.88
CA THR A 85 6.26 -16.17 -19.31
C THR A 85 7.20 -15.79 -18.17
N THR A 86 6.85 -14.81 -17.33
CA THR A 86 7.67 -14.41 -16.17
C THR A 86 7.88 -15.59 -15.21
N VAL A 87 6.80 -16.29 -14.83
CA VAL A 87 6.89 -17.44 -13.92
C VAL A 87 7.59 -18.62 -14.59
N GLY A 88 7.28 -18.91 -15.86
CA GLY A 88 7.91 -19.99 -16.63
C GLY A 88 9.41 -19.80 -16.82
N LEU A 89 9.86 -18.56 -17.06
CA LEU A 89 11.28 -18.23 -17.14
C LEU A 89 12.01 -18.52 -15.83
N SER A 90 11.43 -18.11 -14.70
CA SER A 90 11.99 -18.41 -13.38
C SER A 90 12.01 -19.91 -13.07
N GLN A 91 10.96 -20.65 -13.44
CA GLN A 91 10.94 -22.11 -13.32
C GLN A 91 12.06 -22.75 -14.16
N ALA A 92 12.27 -22.30 -15.40
CA ALA A 92 13.36 -22.78 -16.25
C ALA A 92 14.75 -22.50 -15.64
N LEU A 93 14.98 -21.27 -15.17
CA LEU A 93 16.25 -20.88 -14.53
C LEU A 93 16.49 -21.67 -13.23
N GLY A 94 15.49 -21.77 -12.37
CA GLY A 94 15.59 -22.42 -11.07
C GLY A 94 15.54 -23.94 -11.15
N ALA A 95 14.39 -24.49 -11.53
CA ALA A 95 14.10 -25.92 -11.44
C ALA A 95 14.81 -26.76 -12.52
N HIS A 96 15.22 -26.17 -13.65
CA HIS A 96 15.87 -26.89 -14.75
C HIS A 96 17.36 -26.57 -14.90
N LEU A 97 17.79 -25.34 -14.62
CA LEU A 97 19.19 -24.91 -14.77
C LEU A 97 19.94 -24.72 -13.45
N GLY A 98 19.27 -24.92 -12.30
CA GLY A 98 19.88 -24.84 -10.97
C GLY A 98 20.39 -23.45 -10.61
N LYS A 99 19.80 -22.39 -11.15
CA LYS A 99 20.14 -20.99 -10.81
C LYS A 99 19.30 -20.52 -9.62
N ASN A 100 19.89 -19.73 -8.73
CA ASN A 100 19.11 -19.00 -7.72
C ASN A 100 18.35 -17.85 -8.42
N VAL A 101 17.03 -17.87 -8.33
CA VAL A 101 16.14 -16.93 -9.01
C VAL A 101 14.94 -16.61 -8.12
N ILE A 102 14.58 -15.33 -8.08
CA ILE A 102 13.39 -14.82 -7.38
C ILE A 102 12.49 -14.15 -8.41
N THR A 103 11.20 -14.43 -8.33
CA THR A 103 10.19 -13.82 -9.20
C THR A 103 9.47 -12.71 -8.45
N CYS A 104 9.50 -11.50 -8.98
CA CYS A 104 8.77 -10.35 -8.43
C CYS A 104 7.57 -10.04 -9.32
N ILE A 105 6.36 -10.06 -8.76
CA ILE A 105 5.12 -9.69 -9.46
C ILE A 105 4.28 -8.74 -8.62
N ARG A 106 3.32 -8.07 -9.25
CA ARG A 106 2.37 -7.18 -8.59
C ARG A 106 1.23 -7.98 -7.96
N GLN A 107 0.81 -7.59 -6.76
CA GLN A 107 -0.45 -8.06 -6.20
C GLN A 107 -1.63 -7.52 -7.05
N PRO A 108 -2.59 -8.37 -7.43
CA PRO A 108 -3.79 -7.94 -8.13
C PRO A 108 -4.76 -7.25 -7.17
N SER A 109 -5.55 -6.32 -7.70
CA SER A 109 -6.72 -5.79 -6.99
C SER A 109 -7.75 -6.90 -6.80
N GLN A 110 -8.42 -6.91 -5.65
CA GLN A 110 -9.49 -7.84 -5.34
C GLN A 110 -10.77 -7.52 -6.12
N GLY A 111 -11.06 -6.26 -6.41
CA GLY A 111 -12.29 -5.84 -7.09
C GLY A 111 -12.55 -6.58 -8.42
N PRO A 112 -11.58 -6.65 -9.35
CA PRO A 112 -11.69 -7.42 -10.59
C PRO A 112 -11.95 -8.91 -10.44
N THR A 113 -11.55 -9.52 -9.31
CA THR A 113 -11.77 -10.95 -9.01
C THR A 113 -13.26 -11.30 -9.04
N PHE A 114 -14.11 -10.42 -8.53
CA PHE A 114 -15.58 -10.60 -8.50
C PHE A 114 -16.30 -10.11 -9.76
N GLY A 115 -15.56 -9.65 -10.76
CA GLY A 115 -16.10 -9.19 -12.04
C GLY A 115 -15.76 -10.15 -13.17
N ILE A 116 -14.68 -9.85 -13.89
CA ILE A 116 -14.28 -10.52 -15.13
C ILE A 116 -12.93 -11.24 -14.98
N LYS A 117 -12.11 -10.91 -13.96
CA LYS A 117 -10.67 -11.22 -13.92
C LYS A 117 -10.21 -11.96 -12.65
N GLY A 118 -11.05 -12.80 -12.05
CA GLY A 118 -10.56 -13.79 -11.10
C GLY A 118 -9.81 -14.88 -11.85
N GLY A 119 -8.48 -14.78 -11.95
CA GLY A 119 -7.66 -15.71 -12.74
C GLY A 119 -6.28 -15.92 -12.13
N ALA A 120 -5.51 -16.85 -12.69
CA ALA A 120 -4.18 -17.17 -12.19
C ALA A 120 -3.22 -15.99 -12.30
N ALA A 121 -2.29 -15.89 -11.34
CA ALA A 121 -1.09 -15.10 -11.50
C ALA A 121 -0.08 -15.86 -12.37
N GLY A 122 -0.33 -15.87 -13.68
CA GLY A 122 0.35 -16.74 -14.63
C GLY A 122 -0.68 -17.53 -15.44
N GLY A 123 -0.38 -18.78 -15.77
CA GLY A 123 -1.33 -19.70 -16.41
C GLY A 123 -0.75 -21.10 -16.61
N GLY A 124 -1.63 -22.10 -16.66
CA GLY A 124 -1.26 -23.51 -16.74
C GLY A 124 -0.32 -23.93 -15.61
N TYR A 125 0.80 -24.54 -15.97
CA TYR A 125 1.83 -24.98 -15.01
C TYR A 125 2.81 -23.88 -14.57
N SER A 126 2.66 -22.66 -15.09
CA SER A 126 3.50 -21.50 -14.78
C SER A 126 2.67 -20.42 -14.11
N GLN A 127 2.35 -20.64 -12.84
CA GLN A 127 1.51 -19.77 -12.03
C GLN A 127 2.02 -19.64 -10.59
N ILE A 128 1.63 -18.56 -9.91
CA ILE A 128 1.86 -18.37 -8.47
C ILE A 128 0.70 -18.98 -7.68
N ILE A 129 1.04 -19.67 -6.59
CA ILE A 129 0.12 -20.27 -5.62
C ILE A 129 0.44 -19.77 -4.20
N PRO A 130 -0.52 -19.78 -3.26
CA PRO A 130 -1.94 -20.13 -3.42
C PRO A 130 -2.74 -19.07 -4.18
N MET A 131 -3.46 -19.47 -5.23
CA MET A 131 -4.17 -18.55 -6.14
C MET A 131 -5.29 -17.77 -5.44
N GLU A 132 -6.05 -18.43 -4.57
CA GLU A 132 -7.21 -17.84 -3.90
C GLU A 132 -6.79 -16.68 -2.98
N ASP A 133 -5.81 -16.90 -2.11
CA ASP A 133 -5.28 -15.86 -1.24
C ASP A 133 -4.67 -14.71 -2.04
N PHE A 134 -3.97 -15.03 -3.15
CA PHE A 134 -3.33 -14.03 -4.00
C PHE A 134 -4.33 -13.07 -4.67
N ASN A 135 -5.52 -13.57 -5.01
CA ASN A 135 -6.59 -12.79 -5.65
C ASN A 135 -7.56 -12.11 -4.66
N LEU A 136 -7.43 -12.40 -3.37
CA LEU A 136 -8.27 -11.85 -2.31
C LEU A 136 -7.42 -10.98 -1.37
N HIS A 137 -7.29 -11.38 -0.12
CA HIS A 137 -6.71 -10.52 0.92
C HIS A 137 -5.19 -10.62 1.02
N LEU A 138 -4.60 -11.69 0.48
CA LEU A 138 -3.18 -12.04 0.58
C LEU A 138 -2.65 -11.86 2.02
N THR A 139 -1.91 -10.77 2.27
CA THR A 139 -1.35 -10.44 3.59
C THR A 139 -1.85 -9.09 4.14
N GLY A 140 -2.90 -8.52 3.52
CA GLY A 140 -3.56 -7.30 3.96
C GLY A 140 -2.99 -5.99 3.43
N ASP A 141 -2.07 -6.01 2.46
CA ASP A 141 -1.39 -4.80 1.98
C ASP A 141 -2.35 -3.77 1.39
N ILE A 142 -3.25 -4.20 0.50
CA ILE A 142 -4.26 -3.32 -0.09
C ILE A 142 -5.24 -2.80 0.98
N HIS A 143 -5.54 -3.58 2.02
CA HIS A 143 -6.36 -3.11 3.15
C HIS A 143 -5.66 -2.00 3.93
N ALA A 144 -4.36 -2.15 4.18
CA ALA A 144 -3.56 -1.12 4.84
C ALA A 144 -3.51 0.18 4.02
N ILE A 145 -3.37 0.08 2.70
CA ILE A 145 -3.43 1.23 1.78
C ILE A 145 -4.82 1.88 1.82
N THR A 146 -5.90 1.08 1.77
CA THR A 146 -7.28 1.57 1.86
C THR A 146 -7.50 2.37 3.15
N ALA A 147 -7.09 1.79 4.28
CA ALA A 147 -7.22 2.42 5.59
C ALA A 147 -6.42 3.72 5.68
N ALA A 148 -5.16 3.73 5.22
CA ALA A 148 -4.31 4.92 5.23
C ALA A 148 -4.89 6.05 4.36
N ASN A 149 -5.34 5.73 3.14
CA ASN A 149 -5.91 6.70 2.21
C ASN A 149 -7.19 7.33 2.79
N ASN A 150 -8.08 6.49 3.31
CA ASN A 150 -9.35 6.95 3.86
C ASN A 150 -9.20 7.66 5.20
N LEU A 151 -8.17 7.33 5.98
CA LEU A 151 -7.80 8.09 7.18
C LEU A 151 -7.39 9.52 6.82
N LEU A 152 -6.61 9.72 5.75
CA LEU A 152 -6.25 11.06 5.28
C LEU A 152 -7.49 11.83 4.80
N ALA A 153 -8.36 11.19 4.01
CA ALA A 153 -9.61 11.79 3.56
C ALA A 153 -10.50 12.22 4.75
N ALA A 154 -10.62 11.35 5.77
CA ALA A 154 -11.34 11.67 7.00
C ALA A 154 -10.68 12.80 7.79
N ALA A 155 -9.35 12.83 7.87
CA ALA A 155 -8.63 13.89 8.56
C ALA A 155 -8.81 15.27 7.90
N ILE A 156 -8.88 15.32 6.56
CA ILE A 156 -9.20 16.56 5.82
C ILE A 156 -10.59 17.07 6.20
N ASP A 157 -11.61 16.21 6.09
CA ASP A 157 -13.00 16.60 6.35
C ASP A 157 -13.22 17.01 7.82
N VAL A 158 -12.66 16.24 8.77
CA VAL A 158 -12.74 16.55 10.20
C VAL A 158 -12.01 17.84 10.52
N ARG A 159 -10.87 18.12 9.86
CA ARG A 159 -10.15 19.37 10.07
C ARG A 159 -10.99 20.57 9.65
N MET A 160 -11.58 20.53 8.46
CA MET A 160 -12.47 21.59 7.99
C MET A 160 -13.70 21.75 8.88
N HIS A 161 -14.28 20.63 9.34
CA HIS A 161 -15.43 20.64 10.25
C HIS A 161 -15.11 21.38 11.55
N HIS A 162 -13.96 21.11 12.18
CA HIS A 162 -13.59 21.80 13.41
C HIS A 162 -13.22 23.28 13.18
N GLU A 163 -12.58 23.61 12.06
CA GLU A 163 -12.23 25.00 11.72
C GLU A 163 -13.47 25.87 11.44
N SER A 164 -14.59 25.27 11.04
CA SER A 164 -15.80 26.01 10.64
C SER A 164 -16.57 26.63 11.82
N TYR A 165 -16.34 26.19 13.06
CA TYR A 165 -17.07 26.69 14.23
C TYR A 165 -16.22 26.92 15.48
N GLN A 166 -15.00 26.39 15.54
CA GLN A 166 -14.12 26.62 16.68
C GLN A 166 -13.28 27.88 16.47
N ASP A 167 -13.13 28.65 17.55
CA ASP A 167 -12.16 29.75 17.59
C ASP A 167 -10.73 29.22 17.69
N ASP A 168 -9.78 30.10 17.39
CA ASP A 168 -8.34 29.77 17.34
C ASP A 168 -7.83 29.32 18.72
N THR A 169 -8.40 29.86 19.80
CA THR A 169 -8.02 29.50 21.17
C THR A 169 -8.37 28.04 21.46
N ARG A 170 -9.57 27.59 21.06
CA ARG A 170 -10.02 26.22 21.24
C ARG A 170 -9.22 25.25 20.36
N LEU A 171 -8.98 25.60 19.10
CA LEU A 171 -8.14 24.80 18.20
C LEU A 171 -6.70 24.67 18.73
N PHE A 172 -6.13 25.79 19.22
CA PHE A 172 -4.80 25.80 19.81
C PHE A 172 -4.71 24.94 21.07
N ASN A 173 -5.71 25.01 21.93
CA ASN A 173 -5.78 24.19 23.14
C ASN A 173 -5.94 22.69 22.83
N ALA A 174 -6.57 22.33 21.70
CA ALA A 174 -6.65 20.95 21.25
C ALA A 174 -5.31 20.44 20.69
N LEU A 175 -4.59 21.28 19.93
CA LEU A 175 -3.31 20.92 19.32
C LEU A 175 -2.13 20.91 20.30
N CYS A 176 -2.12 21.85 21.24
CA CYS A 176 -1.05 22.05 22.23
C CYS A 176 -1.66 22.15 23.63
N PRO A 177 -2.23 21.07 24.20
CA PRO A 177 -2.94 21.13 25.48
C PRO A 177 -2.04 21.60 26.62
N LYS A 178 -2.61 22.44 27.50
CA LYS A 178 -1.91 22.96 28.68
C LYS A 178 -1.78 21.85 29.74
N GLN A 179 -0.55 21.57 30.17
CA GLN A 179 -0.27 20.64 31.25
C GLN A 179 -0.59 21.25 32.62
N LYS A 180 -0.58 20.43 33.69
CA LYS A 180 -0.88 20.87 35.06
C LYS A 180 0.08 21.98 35.56
N ASP A 181 1.32 21.95 35.11
CA ASP A 181 2.35 22.96 35.40
C ASP A 181 2.25 24.21 34.51
N GLY A 182 1.27 24.25 33.62
CA GLY A 182 1.07 25.34 32.67
C GLY A 182 1.90 25.25 31.39
N SER A 183 2.80 24.27 31.26
CA SER A 183 3.61 24.09 30.07
C SER A 183 2.80 23.51 28.90
N ARG A 184 3.23 23.85 27.68
CA ARG A 184 2.72 23.26 26.43
C ARG A 184 3.88 22.61 25.67
N LYS A 185 3.56 21.67 24.77
CA LYS A 185 4.56 21.00 23.93
C LYS A 185 4.11 20.98 22.48
N ILE A 186 5.05 21.25 21.57
CA ILE A 186 4.87 21.06 20.13
C ILE A 186 5.14 19.58 19.83
N ALA A 187 4.17 18.90 19.21
CA ALA A 187 4.36 17.53 18.75
C ALA A 187 5.33 17.50 17.55
N PRO A 188 6.14 16.44 17.37
CA PRO A 188 7.10 16.36 16.26
C PRO A 188 6.48 16.59 14.87
N VAL A 189 5.23 16.17 14.68
CA VAL A 189 4.47 16.38 13.42
C VAL A 189 4.08 17.84 13.17
N GLN A 190 3.94 18.64 14.23
CA GLN A 190 3.59 20.06 14.18
C GLN A 190 4.80 20.94 13.84
N ILE A 191 6.02 20.50 14.18
CA ILE A 191 7.26 21.23 13.89
C ILE A 191 7.40 21.52 12.40
N LYS A 192 7.15 20.52 11.54
CA LYS A 192 7.21 20.69 10.07
C LYS A 192 6.24 21.76 9.58
N ARG A 193 5.08 21.91 10.24
CA ARG A 193 4.10 22.93 9.89
C ARG A 193 4.60 24.33 10.28
N LEU A 194 5.11 24.49 11.50
CA LEU A 194 5.67 25.77 11.95
C LEU A 194 6.82 26.22 11.05
N GLN A 195 7.70 25.30 10.67
CA GLN A 195 8.77 25.57 9.70
C GLN A 195 8.23 26.04 8.34
N LYS A 196 7.18 25.40 7.80
CA LYS A 196 6.53 25.84 6.56
C LYS A 196 5.90 27.23 6.67
N LEU A 197 5.52 27.64 7.88
CA LEU A 197 4.97 28.97 8.17
C LEU A 197 6.05 30.02 8.49
N GLY A 198 7.33 29.63 8.54
CA GLY A 198 8.43 30.51 8.94
C GLY A 198 8.46 30.85 10.42
N ILE A 199 7.95 29.97 11.28
CA ILE A 199 7.88 30.15 12.74
C ILE A 199 8.92 29.23 13.39
N ASP A 200 9.96 29.83 13.99
CA ASP A 200 11.07 29.10 14.63
C ASP A 200 10.90 28.90 16.14
N LYS A 201 9.77 29.33 16.70
CA LYS A 201 9.47 29.25 18.14
C LYS A 201 9.21 27.79 18.57
N THR A 202 9.81 27.41 19.70
CA THR A 202 9.75 26.04 20.22
C THR A 202 8.80 25.86 21.41
N ASP A 203 8.49 26.93 22.15
CA ASP A 203 7.45 26.92 23.18
C ASP A 203 6.14 27.44 22.57
N PRO A 204 5.04 26.66 22.58
CA PRO A 204 3.74 27.14 22.11
C PRO A 204 3.27 28.42 22.82
N ASN A 205 3.68 28.67 24.07
CA ASN A 205 3.28 29.86 24.81
C ASN A 205 3.92 31.16 24.27
N ASP A 206 4.97 31.06 23.47
CA ASP A 206 5.66 32.21 22.86
C ASP A 206 5.00 32.66 21.54
N LEU A 207 4.02 31.89 21.04
CA LEU A 207 3.31 32.22 19.80
C LEU A 207 2.39 33.42 20.01
N THR A 208 2.49 34.39 19.10
CA THR A 208 1.56 35.53 19.00
C THR A 208 0.19 35.06 18.51
N GLU A 209 -0.84 35.89 18.67
CA GLU A 209 -2.19 35.58 18.16
C GLU A 209 -2.19 35.31 16.64
N GLU A 210 -1.42 36.06 15.86
CA GLU A 210 -1.29 35.85 14.41
C GLU A 210 -0.61 34.52 14.07
N GLU A 211 0.47 34.18 14.76
CA GLU A 211 1.17 32.90 14.58
C GLU A 211 0.30 31.72 15.00
N ILE A 212 -0.46 31.86 16.10
CA ILE A 212 -1.45 30.87 16.53
C ILE A 212 -2.47 30.67 15.42
N SER A 213 -3.06 31.75 14.89
CA SER A 213 -4.08 31.67 13.84
C SER A 213 -3.57 30.90 12.61
N LYS A 214 -2.40 31.28 12.08
CA LYS A 214 -1.74 30.57 10.96
C LYS A 214 -1.40 29.13 11.31
N PHE A 215 -0.96 28.85 12.53
CA PHE A 215 -0.61 27.50 12.96
C PHE A 215 -1.84 26.59 13.05
N VAL A 216 -2.96 27.07 13.59
CA VAL A 216 -4.12 26.23 13.89
C VAL A 216 -5.14 26.15 12.75
N ARG A 217 -5.05 26.99 11.71
CA ARG A 217 -5.94 26.96 10.54
C ARG A 217 -5.23 26.49 9.27
N LEU A 218 -5.77 25.47 8.60
CA LEU A 218 -5.36 25.11 7.24
C LEU A 218 -6.07 25.98 6.20
N ASP A 219 -7.29 26.45 6.51
CA ASP A 219 -8.12 27.25 5.61
C ASP A 219 -8.26 26.58 4.23
N ILE A 220 -8.58 25.28 4.25
CA ILE A 220 -8.77 24.47 3.03
C ILE A 220 -10.00 24.97 2.28
N ASP A 221 -9.82 25.33 1.01
CA ASP A 221 -10.93 25.54 0.08
C ASP A 221 -11.51 24.17 -0.34
N PRO A 222 -12.78 23.85 0.04
CA PRO A 222 -13.41 22.56 -0.26
C PRO A 222 -13.41 22.20 -1.75
N ASP A 223 -13.54 23.19 -2.63
CA ASP A 223 -13.71 22.98 -4.07
C ASP A 223 -12.38 22.63 -4.75
N THR A 224 -11.26 22.84 -4.06
CA THR A 224 -9.91 22.53 -4.56
C THR A 224 -9.40 21.16 -4.11
N ILE A 225 -10.14 20.44 -3.26
CA ILE A 225 -9.72 19.14 -2.73
C ILE A 225 -9.70 18.09 -3.85
N THR A 226 -8.50 17.68 -4.21
CA THR A 226 -8.25 16.60 -5.17
C THR A 226 -8.31 15.21 -4.52
N TRP A 227 -8.10 15.12 -3.20
CA TRP A 227 -8.03 13.85 -2.48
C TRP A 227 -9.40 13.16 -2.40
N ARG A 228 -9.46 11.97 -2.99
CA ARG A 228 -10.65 11.10 -3.04
C ARG A 228 -10.50 9.93 -2.04
N ARG A 229 -11.62 9.29 -1.72
CA ARG A 229 -11.61 8.05 -0.93
C ARG A 229 -11.30 6.86 -1.83
N VAL A 230 -11.03 5.70 -1.25
CA VAL A 230 -10.79 4.48 -2.02
C VAL A 230 -11.48 3.26 -1.44
N VAL A 231 -11.80 2.31 -2.31
CA VAL A 231 -12.31 0.98 -1.95
C VAL A 231 -11.84 -0.02 -3.00
N ASP A 232 -11.43 -1.22 -2.59
CA ASP A 232 -10.94 -2.25 -3.51
C ASP A 232 -12.08 -3.12 -4.07
N THR A 233 -13.14 -2.46 -4.53
CA THR A 233 -14.34 -3.07 -5.09
C THR A 233 -14.73 -2.34 -6.37
N ASN A 234 -15.23 -3.07 -7.36
CA ASN A 234 -15.75 -2.48 -8.60
C ASN A 234 -17.13 -1.86 -8.39
N ASP A 235 -17.19 -0.66 -7.82
CA ASP A 235 -18.42 0.08 -7.62
C ASP A 235 -18.43 1.39 -8.43
N ARG A 236 -19.24 1.41 -9.50
CA ARG A 236 -19.35 2.60 -10.36
C ARG A 236 -20.17 3.73 -9.75
N PHE A 237 -21.05 3.43 -8.78
CA PHE A 237 -21.94 4.42 -8.18
C PHE A 237 -21.20 5.34 -7.20
N LEU A 238 -20.03 4.92 -6.72
CA LEU A 238 -19.18 5.75 -5.86
C LEU A 238 -18.28 6.73 -6.62
N ARG A 239 -18.32 6.78 -7.96
CA ARG A 239 -17.46 7.67 -8.76
C ARG A 239 -17.71 9.15 -8.47
N GLY A 240 -18.97 9.52 -8.18
CA GLY A 240 -19.37 10.86 -7.76
C GLY A 240 -20.41 10.75 -6.66
N ILE A 241 -20.14 11.37 -5.51
CA ILE A 241 -21.01 11.38 -4.34
C ILE A 241 -20.95 12.74 -3.65
N THR A 242 -22.03 13.10 -2.97
CA THR A 242 -22.03 14.16 -1.97
C THR A 242 -21.87 13.56 -0.58
N ILE A 243 -20.92 14.07 0.21
CA ILE A 243 -20.72 13.68 1.63
C ILE A 243 -21.15 14.82 2.57
N GLY A 244 -21.18 14.56 3.88
CA GLY A 244 -21.48 15.58 4.88
C GLY A 244 -22.98 15.84 5.09
N ARG A 245 -23.85 14.93 4.64
CA ARG A 245 -25.32 15.07 4.79
C ARG A 245 -25.86 14.68 6.17
N GLY A 246 -24.98 14.40 7.13
CA GLY A 246 -25.39 14.06 8.49
C GLY A 246 -25.93 15.29 9.24
N PRO A 247 -26.90 15.14 10.16
CA PRO A 247 -27.51 16.28 10.86
C PRO A 247 -26.53 17.09 11.73
N ALA A 248 -25.41 16.47 12.13
CA ALA A 248 -24.35 17.12 12.90
C ALA A 248 -23.29 17.80 12.03
N GLU A 249 -23.26 17.50 10.73
CA GLU A 249 -22.24 18.00 9.82
C GLU A 249 -22.52 19.44 9.41
N LYS A 250 -21.45 20.22 9.26
CA LYS A 250 -21.53 21.68 9.05
C LYS A 250 -21.42 22.10 7.60
N PHE A 251 -21.03 21.19 6.71
CA PHE A 251 -20.89 21.43 5.28
C PHE A 251 -21.11 20.13 4.50
N GLU A 252 -21.54 20.28 3.25
CA GLU A 252 -21.54 19.21 2.24
C GLU A 252 -20.42 19.48 1.23
N ARG A 253 -19.88 18.42 0.63
CA ARG A 253 -19.00 18.55 -0.54
C ARG A 253 -19.14 17.40 -1.51
N GLU A 254 -18.87 17.67 -2.78
CA GLU A 254 -18.77 16.68 -3.83
C GLU A 254 -17.39 15.99 -3.79
N THR A 255 -17.38 14.68 -3.97
CA THR A 255 -16.15 13.87 -4.04
C THR A 255 -16.46 12.52 -4.70
N GLY A 256 -15.59 11.52 -4.51
CA GLY A 256 -15.88 10.16 -4.92
C GLY A 256 -14.85 9.17 -4.41
N TYR A 257 -14.99 7.94 -4.90
CA TYR A 257 -14.09 6.84 -4.64
C TYR A 257 -13.35 6.43 -5.91
N ASP A 258 -12.09 6.04 -5.74
CA ASP A 258 -11.31 5.32 -6.73
C ASP A 258 -11.02 3.90 -6.25
N ILE A 259 -10.58 3.02 -7.15
CA ILE A 259 -10.14 1.68 -6.75
C ILE A 259 -8.85 1.80 -5.94
N THR A 260 -8.69 1.05 -4.84
CA THR A 260 -7.54 1.24 -3.91
C THR A 260 -6.18 1.20 -4.59
N VAL A 261 -5.99 0.31 -5.57
CA VAL A 261 -4.72 0.21 -6.30
C VAL A 261 -4.37 1.45 -7.14
N ALA A 262 -5.31 2.38 -7.34
CA ALA A 262 -5.10 3.67 -7.98
C ALA A 262 -4.69 4.80 -7.00
N SER A 263 -4.68 4.54 -5.68
CA SER A 263 -4.25 5.51 -4.68
C SER A 263 -2.80 5.95 -4.89
N GLU A 264 -2.49 7.23 -4.68
CA GLU A 264 -1.11 7.72 -4.64
C GLU A 264 -0.27 7.00 -3.58
N ILE A 265 -0.87 6.57 -2.47
CA ILE A 265 -0.19 5.80 -1.42
C ILE A 265 0.32 4.46 -1.98
N MET A 266 -0.39 3.84 -2.91
CA MET A 266 0.08 2.63 -3.60
C MET A 266 1.31 2.91 -4.46
N ALA A 267 1.32 4.04 -5.17
CA ALA A 267 2.49 4.46 -5.96
C ALA A 267 3.70 4.77 -5.05
N ILE A 268 3.48 5.43 -3.92
CA ILE A 268 4.52 5.70 -2.92
C ILE A 268 5.08 4.39 -2.36
N LEU A 269 4.23 3.42 -2.01
CA LEU A 269 4.66 2.10 -1.53
C LEU A 269 5.57 1.40 -2.56
N ALA A 270 5.26 1.50 -3.85
CA ALA A 270 6.04 0.88 -4.91
C ALA A 270 7.40 1.57 -5.18
N LEU A 271 7.55 2.84 -4.78
CA LEU A 271 8.73 3.66 -5.07
C LEU A 271 9.61 3.94 -3.86
N THR A 272 9.14 3.62 -2.65
CA THR A 272 9.87 3.91 -1.42
C THR A 272 11.07 2.98 -1.22
N THR A 273 12.15 3.51 -0.67
CA THR A 273 13.31 2.69 -0.28
C THR A 273 13.19 2.12 1.11
N ASP A 274 12.52 2.79 2.03
CA ASP A 274 12.34 2.35 3.42
C ASP A 274 11.16 3.10 4.07
N LEU A 275 10.95 2.91 5.37
CA LEU A 275 9.87 3.57 6.11
C LEU A 275 10.09 5.07 6.31
N ALA A 276 11.33 5.53 6.37
CA ALA A 276 11.63 6.96 6.52
C ALA A 276 11.36 7.70 5.21
N ASP A 277 11.82 7.16 4.07
CA ASP A 277 11.50 7.65 2.72
C ASP A 277 9.98 7.65 2.49
N MET A 278 9.29 6.57 2.90
CA MET A 278 7.84 6.47 2.74
C MET A 278 7.11 7.58 3.49
N ARG A 279 7.49 7.81 4.76
CA ARG A 279 6.92 8.89 5.59
C ARG A 279 7.18 10.28 5.00
N ASP A 280 8.36 10.50 4.41
CA ASP A 280 8.68 11.76 3.77
C ASP A 280 7.84 12.00 2.51
N ARG A 281 7.70 10.99 1.65
CA ARG A 281 6.85 11.03 0.46
C ARG A 281 5.38 11.26 0.80
N LEU A 282 4.86 10.54 1.81
CA LEU A 282 3.49 10.76 2.31
C LEU A 282 3.30 12.20 2.82
N GLY A 283 4.30 12.79 3.46
CA GLY A 283 4.27 14.17 3.94
C GLY A 283 4.35 15.24 2.83
N LYS A 284 4.61 14.83 1.59
CA LYS A 284 4.72 15.68 0.40
C LYS A 284 3.50 15.59 -0.53
N MET A 285 2.57 14.67 -0.26
CA MET A 285 1.29 14.60 -1.00
C MET A 285 0.55 15.94 -0.86
N VAL A 286 -0.14 16.33 -1.94
CA VAL A 286 -0.90 17.59 -2.05
C VAL A 286 -2.39 17.27 -2.12
#